data_AF-A0A6N6MNW6-F1
#
_entry.id   AF-A0A6N6MNW6-F1
#
_cell.length_a   1.000
_cell.length_b   1.000
_cell.length_c   1.000
_cell.angle_alpha   90.00
_cell.angle_beta   90.00
_cell.angle_gamma   90.00
#
_symmetry.space_group_name_H-M   'P 1'
#
loop_
_entity.id
_entity.type
_entity.pdbx_description
1 polymer ?
#
loop_
_entity_poly.entity_id
_entity_poly.type
_entity_poly.pdbx_seq_one_letter_code
_entity_poly.pdbx_strand_id
1 'polypeptide(L)'
;MEPMKPMEPMKPMKPMSGSEAWWPKDLGEPSINGAQNGLRYAFFAEAHRLLIEENGQVTTYDSGDHRISGVSQQDGSARSLTFASQDGSVEIGSLKKLG
;
A
#
# COMPACT_ATOMS: atom_id res chain seq x y z
N MET A 1 -27.58 -25.24 -41.98
CA MET A 1 -26.73 -24.35 -41.16
C MET A 1 -27.46 -24.17 -39.84
N GLU A 2 -26.94 -24.75 -38.76
CA GLU A 2 -27.57 -24.63 -37.44
C GLU A 2 -27.41 -23.18 -36.94
N PRO A 3 -28.47 -22.54 -36.43
CA PRO A 3 -28.36 -21.20 -35.87
C PRO A 3 -27.50 -21.26 -34.60
N MET A 4 -26.46 -20.42 -34.54
CA MET A 4 -25.54 -20.37 -33.42
C MET A 4 -26.29 -20.04 -32.12
N LYS A 5 -26.02 -20.81 -31.07
CA LYS A 5 -26.58 -20.62 -29.73
C LYS A 5 -26.19 -19.22 -29.20
N PRO A 6 -27.09 -18.48 -28.55
CA PRO A 6 -26.76 -17.21 -27.91
C PRO A 6 -25.71 -17.45 -26.82
N MET A 7 -24.63 -16.68 -26.85
CA MET A 7 -23.57 -16.72 -25.85
C MET A 7 -24.18 -16.41 -24.47
N GLU A 8 -23.95 -17.28 -23.49
CA GLU A 8 -24.39 -17.06 -22.11
C GLU A 8 -23.83 -15.72 -21.58
N PRO A 9 -24.63 -14.90 -20.89
CA PRO A 9 -24.13 -13.65 -20.32
C PRO A 9 -23.00 -13.99 -19.35
N MET A 10 -21.84 -13.36 -19.57
CA MET A 10 -20.66 -13.52 -18.72
C MET A 10 -21.08 -13.29 -17.26
N LYS A 11 -20.91 -14.31 -16.42
CA LYS A 11 -21.13 -14.20 -14.97
C LYS A 11 -20.33 -12.99 -14.47
N PRO A 12 -20.89 -12.13 -13.59
CA PRO A 12 -20.11 -11.06 -13.00
C PRO A 12 -18.85 -11.68 -12.40
N MET A 13 -17.68 -11.22 -12.85
CA MET A 13 -16.43 -11.56 -12.20
C MET A 13 -16.62 -11.23 -10.72
N LYS A 14 -16.58 -12.23 -9.84
CA LYS A 14 -16.48 -11.99 -8.40
C LYS A 14 -15.39 -10.93 -8.24
N PRO A 15 -15.63 -9.81 -7.51
CA PRO A 15 -14.51 -8.94 -7.15
C PRO A 15 -13.49 -9.88 -6.53
N MET A 16 -12.26 -9.89 -7.06
CA MET A 16 -11.18 -10.66 -6.45
C MET A 16 -11.27 -10.33 -4.97
N SER A 17 -11.56 -11.31 -4.11
CA SER A 17 -11.38 -11.14 -2.68
C SER A 17 -9.96 -10.65 -2.53
N GLY A 18 -9.79 -9.34 -2.34
CA GLY A 18 -8.49 -8.75 -2.11
C GLY A 18 -7.89 -9.58 -0.99
N SER A 19 -6.71 -10.14 -1.25
CA SER A 19 -5.85 -10.75 -0.25
C SER A 19 -6.08 -10.06 1.10
N GLU A 20 -6.35 -10.84 2.15
CA GLU A 20 -6.63 -10.30 3.48
C GLU A 20 -5.62 -9.19 3.80
N ALA A 21 -6.14 -8.04 4.24
CA ALA A 21 -5.34 -6.87 4.52
C ALA A 21 -4.19 -7.26 5.46
N TRP A 22 -2.95 -7.01 5.02
CA TRP A 22 -1.74 -7.32 5.81
C TRP A 22 -1.50 -6.30 6.93
N TRP A 23 -2.36 -5.29 7.03
CA TRP A 23 -2.36 -4.25 8.05
C TRP A 23 -3.49 -4.47 9.08
N PRO A 24 -3.37 -3.88 10.29
CA PRO A 24 -4.40 -3.94 11.32
C PRO A 24 -5.74 -3.38 10.84
N LYS A 25 -6.84 -4.07 11.15
CA LYS A 25 -8.20 -3.67 10.76
C LYS A 25 -8.63 -2.35 11.41
N ASP A 26 -8.06 -2.02 12.58
CA ASP A 26 -8.34 -0.77 13.30
C ASP A 26 -7.89 0.49 12.55
N LEU A 27 -7.00 0.36 11.57
CA LEU A 27 -6.57 1.48 10.72
C LEU A 27 -7.52 1.76 9.55
N GLY A 28 -8.47 0.85 9.29
CA GLY A 28 -9.40 0.98 8.17
C GLY A 28 -8.73 0.76 6.80
N GLU A 29 -9.14 1.56 5.82
CA GLU A 29 -8.63 1.50 4.46
C GLU A 29 -7.47 2.49 4.25
N PRO A 30 -6.34 2.05 3.66
CA PRO A 30 -5.24 2.95 3.40
C PRO A 30 -5.59 3.94 2.29
N SER A 31 -5.23 5.21 2.50
CA SER A 31 -5.34 6.26 1.48
C SER A 31 -4.45 5.97 0.27
N ILE A 32 -3.27 5.40 0.51
CA ILE A 32 -2.34 4.95 -0.53
C ILE A 32 -1.73 3.62 -0.08
N ASN A 33 -1.70 2.63 -0.98
CA ASN A 33 -0.99 1.39 -0.74
C ASN A 33 -0.31 0.90 -2.02
N GLY A 34 0.74 0.10 -1.86
CA GLY A 34 1.43 -0.50 -2.98
C GLY A 34 2.47 -1.53 -2.56
N ALA A 35 3.02 -2.22 -3.55
CA ALA A 35 4.09 -3.19 -3.36
C ALA A 35 5.12 -3.06 -4.48
N GLN A 36 6.39 -2.95 -4.12
CA GLN A 36 7.51 -2.90 -5.06
C GLN A 36 8.71 -3.67 -4.49
N ASN A 37 9.33 -4.50 -5.33
CA ASN A 37 10.56 -5.25 -5.00
C ASN A 37 10.47 -6.03 -3.67
N GLY A 38 9.33 -6.68 -3.42
CA GLY A 38 9.13 -7.49 -2.22
C GLY A 38 8.80 -6.70 -0.94
N LEU A 39 8.75 -5.37 -1.02
CA LEU A 39 8.32 -4.50 0.06
C LEU A 39 6.91 -3.98 -0.23
N ARG A 40 6.05 -3.97 0.79
CA ARG A 40 4.72 -3.36 0.74
C ARG A 40 4.65 -2.16 1.65
N TYR A 41 3.85 -1.17 1.25
CA TYR A 41 3.58 0.01 2.05
C TYR A 41 2.08 0.32 2.04
N ALA A 42 1.60 0.85 3.16
CA ALA A 42 0.22 1.29 3.34
C ALA A 42 0.21 2.56 4.20
N PHE A 43 -0.28 3.64 3.63
CA PHE A 43 -0.40 4.96 4.26
C PHE A 43 -1.85 5.25 4.61
N PHE A 44 -2.09 5.61 5.87
CA PHE A 44 -3.39 5.90 6.46
C PHE A 44 -3.39 7.36 6.90
N ALA A 45 -3.95 8.24 6.07
CA ALA A 45 -3.98 9.67 6.36
C ALA A 45 -4.80 9.97 7.62
N GLU A 46 -5.94 9.29 7.82
CA GLU A 46 -6.82 9.52 8.99
C GLU A 46 -6.20 9.06 10.30
N ALA A 47 -5.41 7.98 10.27
CA ALA A 47 -4.74 7.46 11.47
C ALA A 47 -3.34 8.07 11.71
N HIS A 48 -2.84 8.87 10.77
CA HIS A 48 -1.45 9.33 10.75
C HIS A 48 -0.46 8.16 10.89
N ARG A 49 -0.71 7.08 10.13
CA ARG A 49 0.12 5.87 10.15
C ARG A 49 0.65 5.55 8.77
N LEU A 50 1.91 5.12 8.76
CA LEU A 50 2.53 4.50 7.59
C LEU A 50 3.05 3.13 8.00
N LEU A 51 2.54 2.08 7.36
CA LEU A 51 2.98 0.71 7.59
C LEU A 51 3.85 0.27 6.45
N ILE A 52 4.96 -0.38 6.78
CA ILE A 52 5.88 -1.01 5.84
C ILE A 52 5.94 -2.50 6.18
N GLU A 53 5.64 -3.35 5.21
CA GLU A 53 5.87 -4.78 5.31
C GLU A 53 7.07 -5.15 4.44
N GLU A 54 8.09 -5.69 5.08
CA GLU A 54 9.29 -6.20 4.40
C GLU A 54 9.62 -7.57 4.98
N ASN A 55 9.77 -8.58 4.11
CA ASN A 55 10.08 -9.96 4.50
C ASN A 55 9.12 -10.56 5.54
N GLY A 56 7.83 -10.21 5.47
CA GLY A 56 6.79 -10.65 6.40
C GLY A 56 6.75 -9.86 7.71
N GLN A 57 7.64 -8.90 7.92
CA GLN A 57 7.67 -8.06 9.11
C GLN A 57 6.99 -6.72 8.84
N VAL A 58 5.90 -6.46 9.56
CA VAL A 58 5.20 -5.18 9.52
C VAL A 58 5.81 -4.23 10.54
N THR A 59 6.30 -3.09 10.08
CA THR A 59 6.74 -1.98 10.91
C THR A 59 5.78 -0.82 10.75
N THR A 60 5.29 -0.29 11.87
CA THR A 60 4.42 0.89 11.88
C THR A 60 5.27 2.14 12.12
N TYR A 61 4.96 3.21 11.42
CA TYR A 61 5.59 4.52 11.56
C TYR A 61 4.53 5.58 11.78
N ASP A 62 4.87 6.58 12.58
CA ASP A 62 4.10 7.81 12.68
C ASP A 62 4.37 8.66 11.43
N SER A 63 3.34 8.91 10.62
CA SER A 63 3.47 9.73 9.43
C SER A 63 3.25 11.22 9.71
N GLY A 64 2.86 11.59 10.93
CA GLY A 64 2.37 12.93 11.25
C GLY A 64 1.32 13.41 10.25
N ASP A 65 1.34 14.72 9.97
CA ASP A 65 0.45 15.38 9.01
C ASP A 65 0.93 15.29 7.55
N HIS A 66 1.91 14.42 7.24
CA HIS A 66 2.38 14.26 5.88
C HIS A 66 1.31 13.62 5.00
N ARG A 67 0.88 14.33 3.96
CA ARG A 67 0.01 13.82 2.91
C ARG A 67 0.90 13.21 1.85
N ILE A 68 1.16 11.92 2.01
CA ILE A 68 1.89 11.16 1.02
C ILE A 68 1.07 11.14 -0.28
N SER A 69 1.73 11.40 -1.40
CA SER A 69 1.17 11.40 -2.76
C SER A 69 1.89 10.42 -3.69
N GLY A 70 3.08 9.97 -3.30
CA GLY A 70 3.86 9.01 -4.05
C GLY A 70 4.95 8.38 -3.21
N VAL A 71 5.52 7.29 -3.73
CA VAL A 71 6.66 6.59 -3.14
C VAL A 71 7.77 6.50 -4.18
N SER A 72 9.01 6.54 -3.72
CA SER A 72 10.20 6.24 -4.51
C SER A 72 11.11 5.36 -3.67
N GLN A 73 11.52 4.23 -4.23
CA GLN A 73 12.45 3.31 -3.59
C GLN A 73 13.84 3.54 -4.18
N GLN A 74 14.84 3.70 -3.31
CA GLN A 74 16.23 3.80 -3.75
C GLN A 74 16.88 2.42 -3.74
N ASP A 75 17.19 1.89 -4.93
CA ASP A 75 17.93 0.65 -5.14
C ASP A 75 19.44 0.88 -4.90
N GLY A 76 19.84 1.02 -3.63
CA GLY A 76 21.24 1.12 -3.19
C GLY A 76 21.61 0.05 -2.16
N SER A 77 22.84 0.10 -1.62
CA SER A 77 23.29 -0.82 -0.55
C SER A 77 22.42 -0.76 0.71
N ALA A 78 21.74 0.36 0.96
CA ALA A 78 20.70 0.49 1.98
C ALA A 78 19.38 0.78 1.27
N ARG A 79 18.49 -0.22 1.24
CA ARG A 79 17.17 -0.10 0.64
C ARG A 79 16.34 0.88 1.47
N SER A 80 16.10 2.06 0.91
CA SER A 80 15.43 3.17 1.61
C SER A 80 14.21 3.60 0.82
N LEU A 81 13.12 3.91 1.53
CA LEU A 81 11.89 4.43 0.94
C LEU A 81 11.80 5.92 1.20
N THR A 82 11.48 6.65 0.16
CA THR A 82 11.24 8.08 0.21
C THR A 82 9.82 8.35 -0.27
N PHE A 83 9.06 9.08 0.53
CA PHE A 83 7.68 9.42 0.27
C PHE A 83 7.58 10.87 -0.19
N ALA A 84 6.84 11.13 -1.26
CA ALA A 84 6.55 12.50 -1.68
C ALA A 84 5.37 13.03 -0.86
N SER A 85 5.59 14.13 -0.14
CA SER A 85 4.60 14.82 0.71
C SER A 85 4.40 16.27 0.24
N GLN A 86 3.40 16.97 0.78
CA GLN A 86 3.18 18.40 0.49
C GLN A 86 4.38 19.27 0.89
N ASP A 87 5.14 18.85 1.89
CA ASP A 87 6.30 19.57 2.44
C ASP A 87 7.63 19.14 1.78
N GLY A 88 7.58 18.23 0.80
CA GLY A 88 8.74 17.66 0.13
C GLY A 88 8.90 16.16 0.36
N SER A 89 10.12 15.66 0.17
CA SER A 89 10.43 14.24 0.31
C SER A 89 10.66 13.85 1.77
N VAL A 90 10.00 12.79 2.22
CA VAL A 90 10.07 12.24 3.57
C VAL A 90 10.70 10.86 3.51
N GLU A 91 11.90 10.71 4.08
CA GLU A 91 12.55 9.40 4.16
C GLU A 91 11.96 8.57 5.30
N ILE A 92 11.75 7.27 5.05
CA ILE A 92 11.22 6.34 6.05
C ILE A 92 12.08 6.28 7.33
N GLY A 93 13.40 6.43 7.19
CA GLY A 93 14.33 6.46 8.31
C GLY A 93 14.22 7.70 9.20
N SER A 94 13.61 8.77 8.68
CA SER A 94 13.33 10.00 9.45
C SER A 94 12.02 9.93 10.21
N LEU A 95 11.13 8.99 9.87
CA LEU A 95 9.86 8.80 10.57
C LEU A 95 10.06 8.02 11.86
N LYS A 96 9.26 8.38 12.87
CA LYS A 96 9.28 7.68 14.16
C LYS A 96 8.65 6.30 14.00
N LYS A 97 9.41 5.24 14.27
CA LYS A 97 8.87 3.89 14.40
C LYS A 97 7.96 3.80 15.62
N LEU A 98 6.77 3.25 15.41
CA LEU A 98 5.79 2.91 16.43
C LEU A 98 5.88 1.39 16.63
N GLY A 99 6.31 0.99 17.83
CA GLY A 99 6.48 -0.39 18.25
C GLY A 99 5.69 -0.66 19.51
#